data_AF-A0A932FV47-F1
#
_entry.id   AF-A0A932FV47-F1
#
_cell.length_a   1.000
_cell.length_b   1.000
_cell.length_c   1.000
_cell.angle_alpha   90.00
_cell.angle_beta   90.00
_cell.angle_gamma   90.00
#
_symmetry.space_group_name_H-M   'P 1'
#
loop_
_entity.id
_entity.type
_entity.pdbx_description
1 polymer ?
#
loop_
_entity_poly.entity_id
_entity_poly.type
_entity_poly.pdbx_seq_one_letter_code
_entity_poly.pdbx_strand_id
1 'polypeptide(L)'
;MVKPMLWLSAGSLSLILVAGILAGCGGGTSTEPTTTSPTTTSPTTTGPQPTIKIVNPEQAGVYDTKNIEVRVEVTNFTLVSPADDPTVAADKGHIHYYLDVDIPATVGKPAVTPTGTYKATHETSVVWENVPRGEHAFGVQLVRSDHTPLSPPFITRVYAWVAVGEPAKTPSGGAGY
;
A
#
# COMPACT_ATOMS: atom_id res chain seq x y z
N MET A 1 -19.86 -29.36 11.97
CA MET A 1 -20.11 -29.18 13.42
C MET A 1 -19.02 -29.92 14.18
N VAL A 2 -17.86 -29.29 14.39
CA VAL A 2 -16.81 -29.75 15.32
C VAL A 2 -16.14 -28.53 15.94
N LYS A 3 -16.24 -28.44 17.26
CA LYS A 3 -15.46 -27.63 18.20
C LYS A 3 -15.48 -28.44 19.50
N PRO A 4 -14.55 -28.26 20.45
CA PRO A 4 -13.21 -27.66 20.36
C PRO A 4 -12.17 -28.54 21.10
N MET A 5 -10.89 -28.18 21.07
CA MET A 5 -10.02 -28.50 22.22
C MET A 5 -8.95 -27.43 22.38
N LEU A 6 -9.07 -26.69 23.50
CA LEU A 6 -8.01 -25.86 24.05
C LEU A 6 -6.81 -26.75 24.42
N TRP A 7 -5.60 -26.22 24.26
CA TRP A 7 -4.46 -26.70 25.03
C TRP A 7 -3.81 -25.53 25.76
N LEU A 8 -3.92 -25.56 27.09
CA LEU A 8 -3.02 -24.86 28.01
C LEU A 8 -1.68 -25.61 27.99
N SER A 9 -0.58 -24.88 27.90
CA SER A 9 0.70 -25.34 28.46
C SER A 9 1.27 -24.23 29.34
N ALA A 10 1.40 -24.56 30.62
CA ALA A 10 2.00 -23.76 31.66
C ALA A 10 3.53 -23.94 31.63
N GLY A 11 4.25 -22.83 31.71
CA GLY A 11 5.70 -22.79 31.88
C GLY A 11 6.09 -22.02 33.14
N SER A 12 6.38 -22.80 34.19
CA SER A 12 7.13 -22.55 35.43
C SER A 12 7.45 -21.15 35.96
N LEU A 13 7.17 -21.04 37.26
CA LEU A 13 7.71 -20.09 38.24
C LEU A 13 9.24 -19.95 38.20
N SER A 14 9.72 -18.72 38.38
CA SER A 14 10.82 -18.46 39.30
C SER A 14 10.62 -17.13 40.01
N LEU A 15 10.47 -17.25 41.31
CA LEU A 15 10.33 -16.20 42.31
C LEU A 15 11.74 -15.76 42.72
N ILE A 16 12.10 -14.50 42.50
CA ILE A 16 13.19 -13.86 43.25
C ILE A 16 12.67 -12.52 43.77
N LEU A 17 12.42 -12.52 45.09
CA LEU A 17 12.11 -11.35 45.88
C LEU A 17 13.43 -10.75 46.36
N VAL A 18 13.78 -9.54 45.93
CA VAL A 18 14.75 -8.70 46.64
C VAL A 18 14.15 -7.32 46.82
N ALA A 19 13.74 -7.04 48.05
CA ALA A 19 13.38 -5.72 48.51
C ALA A 19 14.66 -4.96 48.89
N GLY A 20 14.91 -3.84 48.22
CA GLY A 20 15.94 -2.87 48.58
C GLY A 20 15.37 -1.47 48.36
N ILE A 21 14.99 -0.81 49.45
CA ILE A 21 14.46 0.54 49.47
C ILE A 21 15.65 1.48 49.68
N LEU A 22 16.00 2.29 48.68
CA LEU A 22 16.80 3.50 48.89
C LEU A 22 16.27 4.62 48.00
N ALA A 23 15.98 5.74 48.66
CA ALA A 23 15.47 6.96 48.09
C ALA A 23 16.50 7.63 47.18
N GLY A 24 16.04 8.05 46.00
CA GLY A 24 16.77 8.94 45.09
C GLY A 24 15.80 9.63 44.14
N CYS A 25 15.59 10.92 44.33
CA CYS A 25 14.80 11.76 43.43
C CYS A 25 15.62 12.21 42.23
N GLY A 26 15.04 12.13 41.03
CA GLY A 26 15.15 13.16 40.01
C GLY A 26 16.11 12.91 38.84
N GLY A 27 15.56 12.60 37.66
CA GLY A 27 16.23 12.74 36.37
C GLY A 27 16.01 11.54 35.44
N GLY A 28 14.92 11.55 34.68
CA GLY A 28 14.51 10.43 33.82
C GLY A 28 15.53 10.12 32.70
N THR A 29 16.09 8.92 32.75
CA THR A 29 16.79 8.30 31.62
C THR A 29 15.79 7.42 30.87
N SER A 30 15.48 7.82 29.63
CA SER A 30 14.72 7.05 28.65
C SER A 30 15.47 5.77 28.31
N THR A 31 14.88 4.62 28.63
CA THR A 31 15.33 3.32 28.13
C THR A 31 14.34 2.88 27.07
N GLU A 32 14.62 3.23 25.81
CA GLU A 32 13.90 2.69 24.66
C GLU A 32 14.36 1.24 24.43
N PRO A 33 13.44 0.29 24.22
CA PRO A 33 13.81 -1.08 23.91
C PRO A 33 14.42 -1.17 22.50
N THR A 34 15.64 -1.71 22.43
CA THR A 34 16.31 -2.13 21.20
C THR A 34 15.42 -3.07 20.39
N THR A 35 14.78 -2.54 19.35
CA THR A 35 14.18 -3.36 18.28
C THR A 35 15.23 -3.47 17.18
N THR A 36 15.87 -4.62 17.08
CA THR A 36 16.70 -5.02 15.94
C THR A 36 15.80 -5.05 14.70
N SER A 37 15.78 -3.95 13.95
CA SER A 37 15.25 -3.94 12.60
C SER A 37 16.16 -4.82 11.74
N PRO A 38 15.67 -5.86 11.04
CA PRO A 38 16.48 -6.51 10.03
C PRO A 38 16.77 -5.49 8.94
N THR A 39 18.05 -5.14 8.76
CA THR A 39 18.53 -4.36 7.63
C THR A 39 18.26 -5.17 6.36
N THR A 40 17.18 -4.87 5.67
CA THR A 40 17.01 -5.32 4.29
C THR A 40 18.01 -4.55 3.43
N THR A 41 19.10 -5.22 3.07
CA THR A 41 20.08 -4.71 2.10
C THR A 41 19.35 -4.53 0.76
N SER A 42 18.93 -3.29 0.47
CA SER A 42 18.45 -2.92 -0.86
C SER A 42 19.60 -3.08 -1.85
N PRO A 43 19.44 -3.80 -2.98
CA PRO A 43 20.44 -3.77 -4.03
C PRO A 43 20.54 -2.34 -4.57
N THR A 44 21.71 -1.72 -4.40
CA THR A 44 22.01 -0.41 -4.99
C THR A 44 22.20 -0.60 -6.49
N THR A 45 21.12 -0.48 -7.25
CA THR A 45 21.20 -0.38 -8.70
C THR A 45 21.79 1.00 -9.04
N THR A 46 23.02 1.06 -9.56
CA THR A 46 23.79 2.28 -9.88
C THR A 46 23.22 3.11 -11.06
N GLY A 47 21.93 2.99 -11.35
CA GLY A 47 21.23 3.74 -12.40
C GLY A 47 20.23 4.76 -11.83
N PRO A 48 19.69 5.67 -12.66
CA PRO A 48 18.65 6.57 -12.22
C PRO A 48 17.41 5.77 -11.79
N GLN A 49 16.90 6.09 -10.61
CA GLN A 49 15.78 5.38 -10.00
C GLN A 49 14.47 5.70 -10.74
N PRO A 50 13.59 4.70 -10.99
CA PRO A 50 12.29 4.97 -11.60
C PRO A 50 11.44 5.85 -10.68
N THR A 51 10.61 6.69 -11.29
CA THR A 51 9.65 7.50 -10.54
C THR A 51 8.29 7.45 -11.21
N ILE A 52 7.25 7.57 -10.39
CA ILE A 52 5.86 7.74 -10.83
C ILE A 52 5.23 8.82 -9.98
N LYS A 53 4.46 9.72 -10.61
CA LYS A 53 3.70 10.77 -9.94
C LYS A 53 2.30 10.84 -10.52
N ILE A 54 1.30 11.03 -9.67
CA ILE A 54 -0.06 11.36 -10.10
C ILE A 54 -0.12 12.88 -10.32
N VAL A 55 -0.50 13.30 -11.53
CA VAL A 55 -0.68 14.71 -11.90
C VAL A 55 -2.15 15.11 -11.95
N ASN A 56 -3.05 14.14 -12.12
CA ASN A 56 -4.48 14.29 -11.89
C ASN A 56 -5.01 12.94 -11.37
N PRO A 57 -5.92 12.89 -10.38
CA PRO A 57 -6.41 14.02 -9.61
C PRO A 57 -5.33 14.66 -8.74
N GLU A 58 -5.52 15.94 -8.40
CA GLU A 58 -4.66 16.64 -7.45
C GLU A 58 -4.99 16.19 -6.02
N GLN A 59 -3.97 16.21 -5.16
CA GLN A 59 -4.15 15.93 -3.74
C GLN A 59 -5.15 16.92 -3.13
N ALA A 60 -6.17 16.40 -2.44
CA ALA A 60 -7.30 17.13 -1.89
C ALA A 60 -8.14 17.91 -2.93
N GLY A 61 -8.04 17.57 -4.21
CA GLY A 61 -8.86 18.17 -5.27
C GLY A 61 -10.35 17.82 -5.12
N VAL A 62 -11.23 18.71 -5.61
CA VAL A 62 -12.68 18.52 -5.63
C VAL A 62 -13.16 18.44 -7.08
N TYR A 63 -13.93 17.41 -7.40
CA TYR A 63 -14.34 17.10 -8.76
C TYR A 63 -15.87 17.01 -8.88
N ASP A 64 -16.45 17.80 -9.78
CA ASP A 64 -17.88 17.84 -10.09
C ASP A 64 -18.30 16.84 -11.20
N THR A 65 -17.52 15.77 -11.36
CA THR A 65 -17.77 14.67 -12.31
C THR A 65 -17.60 13.33 -11.62
N LYS A 66 -18.39 12.34 -12.03
CA LYS A 66 -18.25 10.94 -11.58
C LYS A 66 -17.22 10.14 -12.37
N ASN A 67 -16.67 10.71 -13.44
CA ASN A 67 -15.65 10.07 -14.26
C ASN A 67 -14.32 10.75 -13.98
N ILE A 68 -13.46 10.08 -13.20
CA ILE A 68 -12.18 10.63 -12.75
C ILE A 68 -11.06 10.06 -13.61
N GLU A 69 -10.42 10.91 -14.40
CA GLU A 69 -9.21 10.56 -15.13
C GLU A 69 -8.01 10.60 -14.17
N VAL A 70 -7.34 9.47 -13.99
CA VAL A 70 -6.06 9.41 -13.27
C VAL A 70 -4.94 9.48 -14.30
N ARG A 71 -4.19 10.59 -14.32
CA ARG A 71 -3.05 10.82 -15.19
C ARG A 71 -1.76 10.79 -14.38
N VAL A 72 -0.73 10.16 -14.93
CA VAL A 72 0.58 10.04 -14.30
C VAL A 72 1.72 10.50 -15.20
N GLU A 73 2.82 10.85 -14.54
CA GLU A 73 4.13 11.02 -15.16
C GLU A 73 5.05 9.92 -14.65
N VAL A 74 5.76 9.27 -15.57
CA VAL A 74 6.72 8.20 -15.27
C VAL A 74 8.08 8.60 -15.83
N THR A 75 9.15 8.42 -15.05
CA THR A 75 10.52 8.65 -15.53
C THR A 75 11.42 7.48 -15.16
N ASN A 76 12.51 7.29 -15.92
CA ASN A 76 13.50 6.21 -15.75
C ASN A 76 12.89 4.80 -15.69
N PHE A 77 11.78 4.58 -16.40
CA PHE A 77 11.12 3.28 -16.51
C PHE A 77 10.46 3.13 -17.89
N THR A 78 10.68 1.99 -18.54
CA THR A 78 10.11 1.71 -19.87
C THR A 78 8.75 1.06 -19.72
N LEU A 79 7.69 1.77 -20.16
CA LEU A 79 6.33 1.24 -20.16
C LEU A 79 6.12 0.33 -21.37
N VAL A 80 5.83 -0.94 -21.11
CA VAL A 80 5.53 -1.97 -22.10
C VAL A 80 4.15 -2.54 -21.83
N SER A 81 3.45 -2.91 -22.89
CA SER A 81 2.15 -3.54 -22.78
C SER A 81 2.27 -4.89 -22.03
N PRO A 82 1.40 -5.15 -21.03
CA PRO A 82 1.44 -6.41 -20.28
C PRO A 82 1.15 -7.64 -21.14
N ALA A 83 0.53 -7.46 -22.32
CA ALA A 83 0.23 -8.55 -23.25
C ALA A 83 1.37 -8.85 -24.24
N ASP A 84 2.22 -7.86 -24.54
CA ASP A 84 3.12 -7.91 -25.70
C ASP A 84 4.58 -8.22 -25.33
N ASP A 85 5.01 -7.94 -24.09
CA ASP A 85 6.37 -8.23 -23.62
C ASP A 85 6.36 -8.96 -22.26
N PRO A 86 6.41 -10.30 -22.26
CA PRO A 86 6.46 -11.09 -21.03
C PRO A 86 7.85 -11.06 -20.35
N THR A 87 8.83 -10.39 -20.93
CA THR A 87 10.20 -10.40 -20.42
C THR A 87 10.30 -9.60 -19.12
N VAL A 88 10.64 -10.29 -18.04
CA VAL A 88 10.83 -9.66 -16.74
C VAL A 88 12.21 -9.00 -16.66
N ALA A 89 12.27 -7.68 -16.69
CA ALA A 89 13.48 -6.90 -16.39
C ALA A 89 13.19 -5.82 -15.34
N ALA A 90 14.25 -5.21 -14.79
CA ALA A 90 14.14 -4.29 -13.65
C ALA A 90 13.70 -2.87 -14.05
N ASP A 91 13.93 -2.49 -15.29
CA ASP A 91 13.75 -1.15 -15.86
C ASP A 91 12.56 -1.07 -16.84
N LYS A 92 11.78 -2.15 -16.96
CA LYS A 92 10.58 -2.19 -17.81
C LYS A 92 9.42 -2.96 -17.18
N GLY A 93 8.22 -2.60 -17.61
CA GLY A 93 6.98 -3.23 -17.17
C GLY A 93 5.81 -2.27 -17.41
N HIS A 94 4.87 -2.19 -16.48
CA HIS A 94 3.64 -1.42 -16.67
C HIS A 94 3.14 -0.81 -15.36
N ILE A 95 1.99 -0.13 -15.43
CA ILE A 95 1.38 0.60 -14.32
C ILE A 95 0.16 -0.16 -13.83
N HIS A 96 0.06 -0.30 -12.51
CA HIS A 96 -1.19 -0.63 -11.84
C HIS A 96 -1.80 0.63 -11.24
N TYR A 97 -3.06 0.91 -11.59
CA TYR A 97 -3.89 1.95 -10.99
C TYR A 97 -4.87 1.31 -10.03
N TYR A 98 -5.10 1.92 -8.87
CA TYR A 98 -5.94 1.41 -7.79
C TYR A 98 -6.96 2.45 -7.34
N LEU A 99 -8.14 1.99 -6.92
CA LEU A 99 -9.20 2.81 -6.34
C LEU A 99 -9.65 2.21 -5.01
N ASP A 100 -9.55 2.99 -3.93
CA ASP A 100 -10.06 2.69 -2.59
C ASP A 100 -9.61 1.34 -2.00
N VAL A 101 -8.39 0.91 -2.34
CA VAL A 101 -7.80 -0.34 -1.83
C VAL A 101 -6.37 -0.15 -1.38
N ASP A 102 -5.95 -1.00 -0.45
CA ASP A 102 -4.54 -1.13 -0.08
C ASP A 102 -3.73 -1.68 -1.25
N ILE A 103 -2.57 -1.07 -1.48
CA ILE A 103 -1.69 -1.38 -2.61
C ILE A 103 -0.76 -2.52 -2.20
N PRO A 104 -0.83 -3.71 -2.81
CA PRO A 104 0.08 -4.80 -2.46
C PRO A 104 1.50 -4.46 -2.94
N ALA A 105 2.46 -4.49 -2.03
CA ALA A 105 3.84 -4.08 -2.27
C ALA A 105 4.87 -5.18 -1.93
N THR A 106 4.38 -6.39 -1.65
CA THR A 106 5.24 -7.53 -1.29
C THR A 106 6.05 -8.01 -2.49
N VAL A 107 7.37 -7.91 -2.38
CA VAL A 107 8.31 -8.35 -3.43
C VAL A 107 8.07 -9.83 -3.78
N GLY A 108 8.04 -10.13 -5.08
CA GLY A 108 7.81 -11.49 -5.58
C GLY A 108 6.37 -11.99 -5.47
N LYS A 109 5.43 -11.16 -5.01
CA LYS A 109 3.98 -11.44 -5.07
C LYS A 109 3.32 -10.51 -6.09
N PRO A 110 2.34 -10.99 -6.87
CA PRO A 110 1.61 -10.12 -7.79
C PRO A 110 0.91 -8.98 -7.05
N ALA A 111 1.02 -7.76 -7.57
CA ALA A 111 0.44 -6.55 -7.01
C ALA A 111 -1.00 -6.31 -7.49
N VAL A 112 -1.81 -7.35 -7.50
CA VAL A 112 -3.20 -7.32 -8.00
C VAL A 112 -4.19 -7.34 -6.84
N THR A 113 -5.33 -6.67 -7.00
CA THR A 113 -6.43 -6.61 -6.02
C THR A 113 -7.72 -7.18 -6.64
N PRO A 114 -8.86 -7.26 -5.93
CA PRO A 114 -10.09 -7.75 -6.52
C PRO A 114 -10.50 -7.00 -7.80
N THR A 115 -11.16 -7.68 -8.73
CA THR A 115 -11.67 -7.07 -9.98
C THR A 115 -12.51 -5.83 -9.67
N GLY A 116 -12.29 -4.77 -10.46
CA GLY A 116 -12.96 -3.48 -10.28
C GLY A 116 -12.26 -2.52 -9.32
N THR A 117 -11.25 -2.99 -8.58
CA THR A 117 -10.46 -2.13 -7.66
C THR A 117 -9.09 -1.75 -8.21
N TYR A 118 -8.68 -2.35 -9.34
CA TYR A 118 -7.47 -1.96 -10.06
C TYR A 118 -7.62 -2.06 -11.58
N LYS A 119 -6.72 -1.39 -12.31
CA LYS A 119 -6.51 -1.49 -13.76
C LYS A 119 -5.02 -1.64 -14.01
N ALA A 120 -4.62 -2.55 -14.90
CA ALA A 120 -3.24 -2.73 -15.33
C ALA A 120 -3.09 -2.29 -16.79
N THR A 121 -2.17 -1.37 -17.06
CA THR A 121 -1.93 -0.85 -18.42
C THR A 121 -0.55 -0.20 -18.52
N HIS A 122 -0.06 -0.03 -19.75
CA HIS A 122 1.13 0.77 -20.05
C HIS A 122 0.77 2.25 -20.35
N GLU A 123 -0.52 2.56 -20.46
CA GLU A 123 -1.01 3.92 -20.67
C GLU A 123 -0.79 4.78 -19.42
N THR A 124 -0.46 6.06 -19.63
CA THR A 124 -0.22 7.04 -18.55
C THR A 124 -1.50 7.75 -18.08
N SER A 125 -2.66 7.28 -18.53
CA SER A 125 -3.96 7.76 -18.06
C SER A 125 -4.99 6.64 -18.06
N VAL A 126 -5.83 6.58 -17.02
CA VAL A 126 -7.02 5.72 -16.99
C VAL A 126 -8.21 6.50 -16.48
N VAL A 127 -9.41 6.14 -16.92
CA VAL A 127 -10.65 6.70 -16.38
C VAL A 127 -11.30 5.70 -15.42
N TRP A 128 -11.58 6.16 -14.20
CA TRP A 128 -12.51 5.52 -13.29
C TRP A 128 -13.90 6.09 -13.54
N GLU A 129 -14.80 5.24 -14.02
CA GLU A 129 -16.18 5.64 -14.33
C GLU A 129 -17.09 5.43 -13.12
N ASN A 130 -18.09 6.30 -13.00
CA ASN A 130 -19.12 6.20 -11.96
C ASN A 130 -18.54 6.10 -10.54
N VAL A 131 -17.48 6.86 -10.26
CA VAL A 131 -16.96 7.02 -8.90
C VAL A 131 -18.07 7.65 -8.04
N PRO A 132 -18.46 7.04 -6.92
CA PRO A 132 -19.48 7.60 -6.04
C PRO A 132 -19.11 8.98 -5.50
N ARG A 133 -20.07 9.69 -4.93
CA ARG A 133 -19.81 10.92 -4.18
C ARG A 133 -19.08 10.56 -2.88
N GLY A 134 -17.99 11.25 -2.58
CA GLY A 134 -17.21 11.06 -1.34
C GLY A 134 -15.72 11.30 -1.51
N GLU A 135 -14.96 11.00 -0.47
CA GLU A 135 -13.50 10.95 -0.52
C GLU A 135 -13.04 9.61 -1.10
N HIS A 136 -12.09 9.67 -2.04
CA HIS A 136 -11.54 8.51 -2.72
C HIS A 136 -10.01 8.54 -2.71
N ALA A 137 -9.40 7.36 -2.60
CA ALA A 137 -7.96 7.17 -2.69
C ALA A 137 -7.59 6.60 -4.07
N PHE A 138 -6.82 7.38 -4.84
CA PHE A 138 -6.27 6.96 -6.12
C PHE A 138 -4.80 6.58 -5.94
N GLY A 139 -4.50 5.31 -6.17
CA GLY A 139 -3.15 4.76 -6.05
C GLY A 139 -2.58 4.39 -7.40
N VAL A 140 -1.25 4.48 -7.54
CA VAL A 140 -0.53 3.95 -8.69
C VAL A 140 0.75 3.25 -8.24
N GLN A 141 1.14 2.19 -8.94
CA GLN A 141 2.37 1.44 -8.70
C GLN A 141 3.03 1.03 -10.03
N LEU A 142 4.35 1.17 -10.11
CA LEU A 142 5.13 0.54 -11.18
C LEU A 142 5.39 -0.93 -10.84
N VAL A 143 5.13 -1.80 -11.81
CA VAL A 143 5.32 -3.25 -11.69
C VAL A 143 6.10 -3.78 -12.89
N ARG A 144 6.76 -4.93 -12.73
CA ARG A 144 7.38 -5.66 -13.84
C ARG A 144 6.30 -6.35 -14.68
N SER A 145 6.69 -6.88 -15.85
CA SER A 145 5.78 -7.62 -16.73
C SER A 145 5.06 -8.80 -16.07
N ASP A 146 5.60 -9.38 -14.99
CA ASP A 146 4.96 -10.44 -14.20
C ASP A 146 3.99 -9.92 -13.11
N HIS A 147 3.59 -8.65 -13.18
CA HIS A 147 2.74 -7.94 -12.23
C HIS A 147 3.31 -7.84 -10.81
N THR A 148 4.58 -8.18 -10.59
CA THR A 148 5.20 -8.04 -9.27
C THR A 148 5.76 -6.61 -9.06
N PRO A 149 5.73 -6.10 -7.82
CA PRO A 149 6.39 -4.83 -7.49
C PRO A 149 7.87 -4.83 -7.86
N LEU A 150 8.37 -3.64 -8.19
CA LEU A 150 9.81 -3.38 -8.20
C LEU A 150 10.39 -3.49 -6.78
N SER A 151 11.72 -3.56 -6.68
CA SER A 151 12.45 -3.58 -5.40
C SER A 151 13.43 -2.39 -5.34
N PRO A 152 13.17 -1.38 -4.49
CA PRO A 152 11.98 -1.20 -3.66
C PRO A 152 10.70 -0.91 -4.49
N PRO A 153 9.50 -1.03 -3.90
CA PRO A 153 8.25 -0.66 -4.58
C PRO A 153 8.17 0.85 -4.87
N PHE A 154 7.69 1.22 -6.06
CA PHE A 154 7.45 2.61 -6.46
C PHE A 154 5.96 2.88 -6.54
N ILE A 155 5.45 3.53 -5.50
CA ILE A 155 4.02 3.74 -5.27
C ILE A 155 3.77 5.24 -5.06
N THR A 156 2.67 5.75 -5.62
CA THR A 156 2.13 7.07 -5.29
C THR A 156 0.64 6.93 -4.99
N ARG A 157 0.15 7.75 -4.05
CA ARG A 157 -1.26 7.84 -3.72
C ARG A 157 -1.67 9.29 -3.57
N VAL A 158 -2.86 9.63 -4.05
CA VAL A 158 -3.52 10.90 -3.79
C VAL A 158 -4.94 10.65 -3.30
N TYR A 159 -5.47 11.61 -2.56
CA TYR A 159 -6.86 11.61 -2.10
C TYR A 159 -7.61 12.76 -2.79
N ALA A 160 -8.82 12.50 -3.27
CA ALA A 160 -9.64 13.52 -3.90
C ALA A 160 -11.12 13.32 -3.54
N TRP A 161 -11.88 14.42 -3.58
CA TRP A 161 -13.31 14.44 -3.27
C TRP A 161 -14.14 14.51 -4.55
N VAL A 162 -15.10 13.60 -4.70
CA VAL A 162 -16.12 13.63 -5.76
C VAL A 162 -17.39 14.25 -5.19
N ALA A 163 -17.84 15.36 -5.76
CA ALA A 163 -18.96 16.16 -5.24
C ALA A 163 -20.34 15.70 -5.74
N VAL A 164 -20.39 14.91 -6.81
CA VAL A 164 -21.61 14.54 -7.53
C VAL A 164 -21.88 13.03 -7.49
N GLY A 165 -23.15 12.65 -7.68
CA GLY A 165 -23.58 11.25 -7.69
C GLY A 165 -24.11 10.75 -6.35
N GLU A 166 -24.43 9.46 -6.30
CA GLU A 166 -24.85 8.79 -5.07
C GLU A 166 -23.68 8.69 -4.10
N PRO A 167 -23.91 8.88 -2.78
CA PRO A 167 -22.85 8.74 -1.80
C PRO A 167 -22.24 7.34 -1.86
N ALA A 168 -20.91 7.26 -1.69
CA ALA A 168 -20.22 6.00 -1.50
C ALA A 168 -20.95 5.19 -0.42
N LYS A 169 -21.20 3.91 -0.68
CA LYS A 169 -21.84 3.05 0.32
C LYS A 169 -20.93 3.02 1.54
N THR A 170 -21.41 3.53 2.67
CA THR A 170 -20.77 3.26 3.96
C THR A 170 -20.66 1.75 4.10
N PRO A 171 -19.49 1.18 4.48
CA PRO A 171 -19.42 -0.22 4.82
C PRO A 171 -20.51 -0.49 5.85
N SER A 172 -21.50 -1.30 5.49
CA SER A 172 -22.57 -1.70 6.40
C SER A 172 -21.92 -2.60 7.44
N GLY A 173 -21.31 -1.99 8.46
CA GLY A 173 -20.90 -2.63 9.68
C GLY A 173 -22.17 -3.10 10.37
N GLY A 174 -22.59 -4.32 10.03
CA GLY A 174 -23.66 -5.01 10.74
C GLY A 174 -23.22 -5.14 12.20
N ALA A 175 -23.71 -4.24 13.03
CA ALA A 175 -23.77 -4.45 14.47
C ALA A 175 -24.77 -5.61 14.69
N GLY A 176 -24.25 -6.84 14.62
CA GLY A 176 -24.92 -7.99 15.18
C GLY A 176 -24.89 -7.83 16.69
N TYR A 177 -26.04 -7.49 17.26
CA TYR A 177 -26.38 -7.74 18.66
C TYR A 177 -26.62 -9.24 18.86
#